data_AF-A0A7W1P2J2-F1
#
_entry.id   AF-A0A7W1P2J2-F1
#
_cell.length_a   1.000
_cell.length_b   1.000
_cell.length_c   1.000
_cell.angle_alpha   90.00
_cell.angle_beta   90.00
_cell.angle_gamma   90.00
#
_symmetry.space_group_name_H-M   'P 1'
#
loop_
_entity.id
_entity.type
_entity.pdbx_description
1 polymer ?
#
loop_
_entity_poly.entity_id
_entity_poly.type
_entity_poly.pdbx_seq_one_letter_code
_entity_poly.pdbx_strand_id
1 'polypeptide(L)'
;MRAARVMHNEAKAAEAFAAARVEQEQVVGKQKDYGPALCALGLIDAGLGRKELALEEGKRAMELMPVEKDATNGQAMQIYFAIIAAWVGEKDLALQYLALAGSTPGASIVANYGRL
;
A
#
# COMPACT_ATOMS: atom_id res chain seq x y z
N MET A 1 -17.30 10.32 -25.30
CA MET A 1 -16.76 8.94 -25.28
C MET A 1 -15.71 8.65 -24.19
N ARG A 2 -15.00 9.63 -23.60
CA ARG A 2 -13.95 9.34 -22.59
C ARG A 2 -14.48 8.90 -21.21
N ALA A 3 -15.61 9.45 -20.76
CA ALA A 3 -16.19 9.12 -19.44
C ALA A 3 -16.58 7.64 -19.30
N ALA A 4 -17.19 7.04 -20.33
CA ALA A 4 -17.58 5.63 -20.32
C ALA A 4 -16.38 4.66 -20.23
N ARG A 5 -15.22 5.03 -20.81
CA ARG A 5 -13.99 4.23 -20.73
C ARG A 5 -13.37 4.27 -19.33
N VAL A 6 -13.40 5.43 -18.68
CA VAL A 6 -12.88 5.59 -17.31
C VAL A 6 -13.74 4.79 -16.33
N MET A 7 -15.06 4.95 -16.36
CA MET A 7 -15.98 4.20 -15.49
C MET A 7 -15.90 2.69 -15.71
N HIS A 8 -15.77 2.24 -16.95
CA HIS A 8 -15.61 0.81 -17.24
C HIS A 8 -14.26 0.25 -16.77
N ASN A 9 -13.20 1.07 -16.80
CA ASN A 9 -11.91 0.66 -16.23
C ASN A 9 -11.95 0.63 -14.70
N GLU A 10 -12.67 1.56 -14.07
CA GLU A 10 -12.89 1.57 -12.62
C GLU A 10 -13.69 0.34 -12.16
N ALA A 11 -14.77 -0.01 -12.87
CA ALA A 11 -15.57 -1.19 -12.56
C ALA A 11 -14.74 -2.49 -12.69
N LYS A 12 -13.96 -2.62 -13.76
CA LYS A 12 -13.06 -3.77 -13.95
C LYS A 12 -11.96 -3.84 -12.89
N ALA A 13 -11.42 -2.69 -12.48
CA ALA A 13 -10.43 -2.63 -11.42
C ALA A 13 -11.06 -3.06 -10.08
N ALA A 14 -12.26 -2.58 -9.76
CA ALA A 14 -12.97 -2.97 -8.55
C ALA A 14 -13.28 -4.48 -8.51
N GLU A 15 -13.69 -5.08 -9.63
CA GLU A 15 -13.88 -6.53 -9.73
C GLU A 15 -12.57 -7.30 -9.49
N ALA A 16 -11.47 -6.86 -10.11
CA ALA A 16 -10.16 -7.48 -9.94
C ALA A 16 -9.66 -7.36 -8.49
N PHE A 17 -9.81 -6.20 -7.86
CA PHE A 17 -9.46 -6.02 -6.45
C PHE A 17 -10.36 -6.86 -5.53
N ALA A 18 -11.66 -6.99 -5.82
CA ALA A 18 -12.56 -7.82 -5.02
C ALA A 18 -12.16 -9.31 -5.08
N ALA A 19 -11.78 -9.81 -6.25
CA ALA A 19 -11.26 -11.17 -6.41
C ALA A 19 -9.92 -11.34 -5.67
N ALA A 20 -8.97 -10.44 -5.87
CA ALA A 20 -7.68 -10.46 -5.21
C ALA A 20 -7.80 -10.42 -3.68
N ARG A 21 -8.79 -9.69 -3.15
CA ARG A 21 -9.03 -9.60 -1.72
C ARG A 21 -9.33 -10.95 -1.08
N VAL A 22 -10.17 -11.76 -1.72
CA VAL A 22 -10.54 -13.09 -1.22
C VAL A 22 -9.30 -13.99 -1.11
N GLU A 23 -8.43 -13.96 -2.12
CA GLU A 23 -7.18 -14.73 -2.10
C GLU A 23 -6.22 -14.20 -1.03
N GLN A 24 -6.07 -12.88 -0.94
CA GLN A 24 -5.15 -12.25 -0.01
C GLN A 24 -5.57 -12.45 1.46
N GLU A 25 -6.87 -12.45 1.77
CA GLU A 25 -7.39 -12.79 3.10
C GLU A 25 -7.00 -14.20 3.53
N GLN A 26 -6.97 -15.16 2.60
CA GLN A 26 -6.50 -16.52 2.90
C GLN A 26 -5.01 -16.56 3.21
N VAL A 27 -4.20 -15.75 2.52
CA VAL A 27 -2.75 -15.63 2.78
C VAL A 27 -2.52 -15.03 4.17
N VAL A 28 -3.20 -13.93 4.49
CA VAL A 28 -3.14 -13.30 5.82
C VAL A 28 -3.65 -14.25 6.90
N GLY A 29 -4.70 -15.02 6.64
CA GLY A 29 -5.22 -16.02 7.57
C GLY A 29 -4.19 -17.08 7.96
N LYS A 30 -3.30 -17.46 7.02
CA LYS A 30 -2.21 -18.42 7.25
C LYS A 30 -0.98 -17.78 7.93
N GLN A 31 -0.77 -16.48 7.73
CA GLN A 31 0.42 -15.76 8.18
C GLN A 31 0.06 -14.35 8.68
N LYS A 32 -0.63 -14.28 9.83
CA LYS A 32 -1.15 -13.01 10.37
C LYS A 32 -0.08 -12.00 10.78
N ASP A 33 1.15 -12.46 10.97
CA ASP A 33 2.30 -11.65 11.41
C ASP A 33 3.31 -11.40 10.27
N TYR A 34 2.93 -11.70 9.01
CA TYR A 34 3.73 -11.40 7.84
C TYR A 34 3.34 -10.03 7.25
N GLY A 35 4.12 -9.00 7.58
CA GLY A 35 3.87 -7.60 7.20
C GLY A 35 3.56 -7.37 5.71
N PRO A 36 4.30 -7.95 4.75
CA PRO A 36 4.03 -7.77 3.33
C PRO A 36 2.64 -8.26 2.88
N ALA A 37 2.12 -9.33 3.50
CA ALA A 37 0.78 -9.81 3.17
C ALA A 37 -0.32 -8.86 3.68
N LEU A 38 -0.14 -8.27 4.87
CA LEU A 38 -1.06 -7.24 5.37
C LEU A 38 -0.97 -5.96 4.53
N CYS A 39 0.23 -5.58 4.11
CA CYS A 39 0.43 -4.43 3.22
C CYS A 39 -0.29 -4.61 1.88
N ALA A 40 -0.22 -5.80 1.28
CA ALA A 40 -0.93 -6.10 0.05
C ALA A 40 -2.46 -6.07 0.25
N LEU A 41 -2.96 -6.56 1.40
CA LEU A 41 -4.38 -6.47 1.73
C LEU A 41 -4.83 -5.00 1.82
N GLY A 42 -4.02 -4.15 2.47
CA GLY A 42 -4.32 -2.72 2.60
C GLY A 42 -4.36 -1.99 1.26
N LEU A 43 -3.48 -2.34 0.31
CA LEU A 43 -3.52 -1.80 -1.06
C LEU A 43 -4.78 -2.24 -1.82
N ILE A 44 -5.20 -3.48 -1.64
CA ILE A 44 -6.43 -4.00 -2.26
C ILE A 44 -7.65 -3.27 -1.69
N ASP A 45 -7.73 -3.13 -0.36
CA ASP A 45 -8.83 -2.42 0.29
C ASP A 45 -8.83 -0.92 -0.06
N ALA A 46 -7.67 -0.31 -0.25
CA ALA A 46 -7.56 1.04 -0.80
C ALA A 46 -8.11 1.14 -2.22
N GLY A 47 -7.79 0.17 -3.09
CA GLY A 47 -8.33 0.09 -4.46
C GLY A 47 -9.85 -0.12 -4.52
N LEU A 48 -10.43 -0.70 -3.46
CA LEU A 48 -11.87 -0.85 -3.27
C LEU A 48 -12.54 0.36 -2.59
N GLY A 49 -11.77 1.38 -2.18
CA GLY A 49 -12.26 2.53 -1.44
C GLY A 49 -12.61 2.23 0.03
N ARG A 50 -12.17 1.10 0.58
CA ARG A 50 -12.42 0.67 1.96
C ARG A 50 -11.37 1.25 2.89
N LYS A 51 -11.50 2.55 3.12
CA LYS A 51 -10.52 3.39 3.82
C LYS A 51 -10.07 2.84 5.16
N GLU A 52 -11.00 2.50 6.04
CA GLU A 52 -10.68 2.13 7.42
C GLU A 52 -9.85 0.84 7.47
N LEU A 53 -10.26 -0.17 6.70
CA LEU A 53 -9.55 -1.44 6.57
C LEU A 53 -8.15 -1.22 5.98
N ALA A 54 -8.06 -0.46 4.90
CA ALA A 54 -6.80 -0.19 4.21
C ALA A 54 -5.75 0.44 5.15
N LEU A 55 -6.17 1.44 5.94
CA LEU A 55 -5.29 2.12 6.88
C LEU A 55 -4.94 1.24 8.09
N GLU A 56 -5.85 0.41 8.58
CA GLU A 56 -5.59 -0.52 9.68
C GLU A 56 -4.53 -1.56 9.28
N GLU A 57 -4.73 -2.21 8.14
CA GLU A 57 -3.84 -3.25 7.63
C GLU A 57 -2.45 -2.70 7.29
N GLY A 58 -2.40 -1.51 6.67
CA GLY A 58 -1.15 -0.82 6.39
C GLY A 58 -0.38 -0.43 7.65
N LYS A 59 -1.06 0.03 8.72
CA LYS A 59 -0.41 0.33 10.01
C LYS A 59 0.16 -0.94 10.63
N ARG A 60 -0.61 -2.02 10.65
CA ARG A 60 -0.15 -3.31 11.20
C ARG A 60 1.06 -3.85 10.43
N ALA A 61 1.11 -3.66 9.11
CA ALA A 61 2.28 -4.01 8.31
C ALA A 61 3.55 -3.25 8.75
N MET A 62 3.44 -1.95 9.07
CA MET A 62 4.55 -1.15 9.60
C MET A 62 4.95 -1.57 11.03
N GLU A 63 3.99 -1.95 11.87
CA GLU A 63 4.26 -2.43 13.24
C GLU A 63 5.02 -3.77 13.23
N LEU A 64 4.71 -4.64 12.28
CA LEU A 64 5.38 -5.94 12.13
C LEU A 64 6.79 -5.80 11.53
N MET A 65 7.03 -4.78 10.72
CA MET A 65 8.33 -4.51 10.09
C MET A 65 8.81 -3.09 10.42
N PRO A 66 9.23 -2.85 11.68
CA PRO A 66 9.73 -1.56 12.09
C PRO A 66 11.08 -1.28 11.41
N VAL A 67 11.27 -0.03 10.96
CA VAL A 67 12.49 0.44 10.28
C VAL A 67 13.72 0.21 11.13
N GLU A 68 13.59 0.29 12.45
CA GLU A 68 14.67 0.11 13.41
C GLU A 68 15.23 -1.33 13.41
N LYS A 69 14.42 -2.32 13.01
CA LYS A 69 14.83 -3.73 12.94
C LYS A 69 15.28 -4.14 11.54
N ASP A 70 14.59 -3.64 10.52
CA ASP A 70 14.92 -3.87 9.12
C ASP A 70 14.64 -2.60 8.32
N ALA A 71 15.68 -1.80 8.12
CA ALA A 71 15.54 -0.50 7.48
C ALA A 71 15.00 -0.62 6.05
N THR A 72 15.39 -1.66 5.31
CA THR A 72 14.99 -1.85 3.91
C THR A 72 13.51 -2.20 3.82
N ASN A 73 13.09 -3.25 4.55
CA ASN A 73 11.70 -3.70 4.49
C ASN A 73 10.76 -2.73 5.23
N GLY A 74 11.21 -2.12 6.32
CA GLY A 74 10.43 -1.12 7.04
C GLY A 74 10.18 0.14 6.23
N GLN A 75 11.18 0.64 5.48
CA GLN A 75 10.98 1.78 4.56
C GLN A 75 10.01 1.43 3.44
N ALA A 76 10.07 0.20 2.91
CA ALA A 76 9.10 -0.25 1.92
C ALA A 76 7.67 -0.19 2.48
N MET A 77 7.44 -0.59 3.74
CA MET A 77 6.11 -0.51 4.35
C MET A 77 5.63 0.95 4.51
N GLN A 78 6.52 1.87 4.87
CA GLN A 78 6.18 3.29 4.96
C GLN A 78 5.76 3.87 3.59
N ILE A 79 6.47 3.50 2.51
CA ILE A 79 6.13 3.92 1.14
C ILE A 79 4.76 3.35 0.73
N TYR A 80 4.51 2.07 0.94
CA TYR A 80 3.22 1.48 0.61
C TYR A 80 2.08 2.04 1.47
N PHE A 81 2.33 2.32 2.75
CA PHE A 81 1.36 3.00 3.60
C PHE A 81 1.00 4.39 3.05
N ALA A 82 1.98 5.13 2.52
CA ALA A 82 1.72 6.40 1.85
C ALA A 82 0.86 6.24 0.59
N ILE A 83 1.09 5.18 -0.20
CA ILE A 83 0.26 4.86 -1.38
C ILE A 83 -1.17 4.54 -0.95
N ILE A 84 -1.35 3.70 0.07
CA ILE A 84 -2.65 3.37 0.66
C ILE A 84 -3.38 4.65 1.07
N ALA A 85 -2.72 5.51 1.85
CA ALA A 85 -3.27 6.78 2.31
C ALA A 85 -3.68 7.67 1.13
N ALA A 86 -2.86 7.76 0.09
CA ALA A 86 -3.18 8.54 -1.11
C ALA A 86 -4.42 8.03 -1.84
N TRP A 87 -4.55 6.70 -2.01
CA TRP A 87 -5.67 6.08 -2.72
C TRP A 87 -7.00 6.24 -1.98
N VAL A 88 -6.98 6.30 -0.64
CA VAL A 88 -8.18 6.51 0.19
C VAL A 88 -8.46 7.99 0.50
N GLY A 89 -7.69 8.91 -0.11
CA GLY A 89 -7.88 10.36 0.00
C GLY A 89 -7.21 11.04 1.20
N GLU A 90 -6.42 10.32 1.99
CA GLU A 90 -5.65 10.82 3.14
C GLU A 90 -4.33 11.48 2.69
N LYS A 91 -4.45 12.63 2.02
CA LYS A 91 -3.31 13.32 1.37
C LYS A 91 -2.22 13.76 2.34
N ASP A 92 -2.59 14.35 3.47
CA ASP A 92 -1.62 14.85 4.44
C ASP A 92 -0.83 13.70 5.07
N LEU A 93 -1.52 12.59 5.34
CA LEU A 93 -0.91 11.37 5.85
C LEU A 93 0.04 10.75 4.81
N ALA A 94 -0.35 10.70 3.55
CA ALA A 94 0.51 10.23 2.47
C ALA A 94 1.80 11.07 2.36
N LEU A 95 1.66 12.39 2.40
CA LEU A 95 2.81 13.31 2.33
C LEU A 95 3.74 13.16 3.54
N GLN A 96 3.18 12.97 4.75
CA GLN A 96 3.97 12.74 5.96
C GLN A 96 4.88 11.51 5.79
N TYR A 97 4.34 10.38 5.35
CA TYR A 97 5.12 9.15 5.19
C TYR A 97 6.10 9.19 4.00
N LEU A 98 5.77 9.89 2.91
CA LEU A 98 6.72 10.12 1.81
C LEU A 98 7.90 10.99 2.25
N ALA A 99 7.66 12.02 3.07
CA ALA A 99 8.73 12.86 3.61
C ALA A 99 9.67 12.08 4.55
N LEU A 100 9.12 11.18 5.37
CA LEU A 100 9.90 10.28 6.23
C LEU A 100 10.78 9.33 5.40
N ALA A 101 10.22 8.73 4.33
CA ALA A 101 10.97 7.85 3.44
C ALA A 101 12.12 8.57 2.71
N GLY A 102 11.91 9.82 2.27
CA GLY A 102 12.92 10.62 1.58
C GLY A 102 14.03 11.19 2.48
N SER A 103 13.81 11.22 3.80
CA SER A 103 14.77 11.79 4.77
C SER A 103 15.81 10.77 5.27
N THR A 104 15.73 9.51 4.84
CA THR A 104 16.63 8.45 5.31
C THR A 104 17.70 8.10 4.26
N PRO A 105 19.00 8.11 4.59
CA PRO A 105 20.06 7.67 3.68
C PRO A 105 19.87 6.19 3.31
N GLY A 106 19.32 5.94 2.12
CA GLY A 106 18.89 4.60 1.66
C GLY A 106 17.83 4.65 0.57
N ALA A 107 17.04 5.73 0.49
CA ALA A 107 16.06 5.97 -0.59
C ALA A 107 16.67 6.04 -2.01
N SER A 108 18.00 6.05 -2.13
CA SER A 108 18.73 6.10 -3.40
C SER A 108 18.61 4.82 -4.25
N ILE A 109 18.15 3.69 -3.71
CA ILE A 109 18.03 2.43 -4.47
C ILE A 109 16.76 2.36 -5.33
N VAL A 110 15.71 3.12 -5.02
CA VAL A 110 14.46 3.12 -5.80
C VAL A 110 14.41 4.25 -6.84
N ALA A 111 15.20 5.32 -6.65
CA ALA A 111 15.25 6.46 -7.56
C ALA A 111 15.98 6.19 -8.91
N ASN A 112 16.55 4.99 -9.10
CA ASN A 112 17.39 4.70 -10.27
C ASN A 112 16.68 3.98 -11.44
N TYR A 113 15.36 3.76 -11.38
CA TYR A 113 14.59 3.24 -12.53
C TYR A 113 14.13 4.32 -13.53
N GLY A 114 14.82 5.47 -13.57
CA GLY A 114 14.53 6.57 -14.49
C GLY A 114 15.77 7.24 -15.10
N ARG A 115 16.95 6.65 -14.95
CA ARG A 115 18.21 7.16 -15.54
C ARG A 115 18.99 6.02 -16.20
N LEU A 116 18.51 5.52 -17.33
CA LEU A 116 19.31 5.02 -18.45
C LEU A 116 18.50 5.16 -19.74
#